data_AF-A0A962NBC9-F1
#
_entry.id   AF-A0A962NBC9-F1
#
_cell.length_a   1.000
_cell.length_b   1.000
_cell.length_c   1.000
_cell.angle_alpha   90.00
_cell.angle_beta   90.00
_cell.angle_gamma   90.00
#
_symmetry.space_group_name_H-M   'P 1'
#
loop_
_entity.id
_entity.type
_entity.pdbx_description
1 polymer ?
#
loop_
_entity_poly.entity_id
_entity_poly.type
_entity_poly.pdbx_seq_one_letter_code
_entity_poly.pdbx_strand_id
1 'polypeptide(L)'
;EQCFGSERSLSALVRSLVGLDRTAAKEAFARFLDQQHYGSQQIRFIEMIIDRLTACGVMDPGLLYEPPFTAVHQDGIDGLFNDGDADAIIGTIREINERAA
;
A
#
# COMPACT_ATOMS: atom_id res chain seq x y z
N GLU A 1 -21.64 36.41 16.82
CA GLU A 1 -21.71 35.27 17.77
C GLU A 1 -22.10 34.03 16.95
N GLN A 2 -21.52 32.83 16.98
CA GLN A 2 -20.34 32.19 17.59
C GLN A 2 -20.08 30.92 16.72
N CYS A 3 -18.82 30.50 16.56
CA CYS A 3 -18.35 29.40 15.70
C CYS A 3 -18.64 27.98 16.23
N PHE A 4 -18.84 27.03 15.31
CA PHE A 4 -18.56 25.59 15.44
C PHE A 4 -17.96 25.15 14.09
N GLY A 5 -16.75 24.60 13.92
CA GLY A 5 -15.86 23.95 14.87
C GLY A 5 -15.97 22.41 14.78
N SER A 6 -15.52 21.82 13.66
CA SER A 6 -14.78 20.53 13.52
C SER A 6 -14.87 19.96 12.08
N GLU A 7 -14.05 20.53 11.19
CA GLU A 7 -13.02 19.83 10.40
C GLU A 7 -13.28 18.46 9.72
N ARG A 8 -14.51 18.13 9.31
CA ARG A 8 -14.65 17.22 8.14
C ARG A 8 -14.71 18.05 6.87
N SER A 9 -13.53 18.54 6.49
CA SER A 9 -13.30 19.38 5.31
C SER A 9 -13.75 18.68 4.02
N LEU A 10 -14.06 19.48 2.99
CA LEU A 10 -14.09 19.06 1.58
C LEU A 10 -12.85 18.25 1.16
N SER A 11 -11.77 18.28 1.92
CA SER A 11 -10.59 17.42 1.79
C SER A 11 -10.90 15.91 1.85
N ALA A 12 -11.93 15.48 2.60
CA ALA A 12 -12.42 14.09 2.59
C ALA A 12 -13.22 13.78 1.29
N LEU A 13 -13.80 14.80 0.67
CA LEU A 13 -14.50 14.71 -0.61
C LEU A 13 -13.55 14.74 -1.82
N VAL A 14 -12.41 15.42 -1.73
CA VAL A 14 -11.35 15.37 -2.77
C VAL A 14 -10.59 14.03 -2.74
N ARG A 15 -10.57 13.33 -1.60
CA ARG A 15 -10.11 11.93 -1.51
C ARG A 15 -10.99 10.96 -2.31
N SER A 16 -12.16 11.43 -2.77
CA SER A 16 -13.17 10.67 -3.53
C SER A 16 -12.93 10.61 -5.06
N LEU A 17 -11.85 11.14 -5.65
CA LEU A 17 -11.82 11.33 -7.12
C LEU A 17 -10.69 10.72 -7.98
N VAL A 18 -9.69 10.00 -7.47
CA VAL A 18 -8.95 8.91 -8.18
C VAL A 18 -7.73 8.51 -7.35
N GLY A 19 -7.74 7.27 -6.84
CA GLY A 19 -6.54 6.61 -6.32
C GLY A 19 -5.98 7.09 -4.98
N LEU A 20 -5.34 6.20 -4.23
CA LEU A 20 -4.38 6.63 -3.21
C LEU A 20 -3.31 7.51 -3.89
N ASP A 21 -2.91 8.61 -3.28
CA ASP A 21 -1.80 9.44 -3.80
C ASP A 21 -0.55 8.57 -3.92
N ARG A 22 0.02 8.48 -5.14
CA ARG A 22 1.15 7.59 -5.42
C ARG A 22 2.40 7.97 -4.63
N THR A 23 2.59 9.24 -4.32
CA THR A 23 3.73 9.70 -3.51
C THR A 23 3.56 9.20 -2.08
N ALA A 24 2.39 9.39 -1.48
CA ALA A 24 2.08 8.90 -0.13
C ALA A 24 2.21 7.37 -0.03
N ALA A 25 1.77 6.63 -1.06
CA ALA A 25 1.96 5.19 -1.14
C ALA A 25 3.46 4.83 -1.17
N LYS A 26 4.25 5.49 -2.03
CA LYS A 26 5.70 5.28 -2.10
C LYS A 26 6.41 5.61 -0.79
N GLU A 27 5.99 6.66 -0.09
CA GLU A 27 6.53 7.01 1.23
C GLU A 27 6.23 5.93 2.27
N ALA A 28 4.99 5.42 2.30
CA ALA A 28 4.60 4.35 3.22
C ALA A 28 5.40 3.05 3.00
N PHE A 29 5.84 2.80 1.76
CA PHE A 29 6.66 1.63 1.40
C PHE A 29 8.14 1.94 1.18
N ALA A 30 8.62 3.16 1.47
CA ALA A 30 9.96 3.62 1.08
C ALA A 30 11.08 2.71 1.58
N ARG A 31 10.92 2.15 2.78
CA ARG A 31 11.85 1.16 3.36
C ARG A 31 12.07 -0.02 2.42
N PHE A 32 11.02 -0.55 1.81
CA PHE A 32 11.07 -1.76 0.97
C PHE A 32 11.49 -1.48 -0.49
N LEU A 33 11.63 -0.20 -0.84
CA LEU A 33 12.12 0.25 -2.16
C LEU A 33 13.63 0.54 -2.15
N ASP A 34 14.29 0.38 -1.00
CA ASP A 34 15.73 0.62 -0.89
C ASP A 34 16.54 -0.46 -1.63
N GLN A 35 17.23 -0.05 -2.70
CA GLN A 35 18.00 -0.95 -3.57
C GLN A 35 19.29 -1.49 -2.93
N GLN A 36 19.69 -1.00 -1.75
CA GLN A 36 20.84 -1.55 -1.02
C GLN A 36 20.43 -2.71 -0.12
N HIS A 37 19.17 -2.75 0.32
CA HIS A 37 18.63 -3.79 1.21
C HIS A 37 17.74 -4.80 0.51
N TYR A 38 17.04 -4.42 -0.58
CA TYR A 38 16.06 -5.26 -1.27
C TYR A 38 16.43 -5.51 -2.74
N GLY A 39 16.20 -6.74 -3.21
CA GLY A 39 16.47 -7.16 -4.58
C GLY A 39 15.38 -6.75 -5.57
N SER A 40 15.67 -6.85 -6.86
CA SER A 40 14.77 -6.38 -7.93
C SER A 40 13.38 -7.04 -7.91
N GLN A 41 13.27 -8.32 -7.54
CA GLN A 41 11.99 -9.00 -7.43
C GLN A 41 11.14 -8.48 -6.26
N GLN A 42 11.77 -8.26 -5.10
CA GLN A 42 11.13 -7.65 -3.92
C GLN A 42 10.64 -6.24 -4.25
N ILE A 43 11.50 -5.40 -4.84
CA ILE A 43 11.14 -4.03 -5.23
C ILE A 43 10.00 -4.03 -6.25
N ARG A 44 10.04 -4.94 -7.25
CA ARG A 44 8.95 -5.07 -8.22
C ARG A 44 7.64 -5.46 -7.56
N PHE A 45 7.68 -6.35 -6.57
CA PHE A 45 6.51 -6.77 -5.80
C PHE A 45 5.89 -5.58 -5.06
N ILE A 46 6.71 -4.75 -4.39
CA ILE A 46 6.26 -3.53 -3.71
C ILE A 46 5.68 -2.51 -4.68
N GLU A 47 6.32 -2.26 -5.83
CA GLU A 47 5.75 -1.37 -6.84
C GLU A 47 4.38 -1.87 -7.35
N MET A 48 4.16 -3.19 -7.47
CA MET A 48 2.85 -3.75 -7.81
C MET A 48 1.79 -3.50 -6.73
N ILE A 49 2.15 -3.56 -5.45
CA ILE A 49 1.26 -3.19 -4.34
C ILE A 49 0.89 -1.70 -4.44
N ILE A 50 1.89 -0.85 -4.66
CA ILE A 50 1.69 0.60 -4.84
C ILE A 50 0.79 0.88 -6.03
N ASP A 51 1.04 0.28 -7.20
CA ASP A 51 0.18 0.43 -8.38
C ASP A 51 -1.26 0.01 -8.08
N ARG A 52 -1.47 -1.09 -7.33
CA ARG A 52 -2.81 -1.55 -6.96
C ARG A 52 -3.52 -0.59 -6.02
N LEU A 53 -2.86 -0.17 -4.95
CA LEU A 53 -3.41 0.78 -3.98
C LEU A 53 -3.70 2.14 -4.61
N THR A 54 -2.84 2.60 -5.51
CA THR A 54 -3.03 3.87 -6.23
C THR A 54 -4.10 3.77 -7.31
N ALA A 55 -4.37 2.59 -7.87
CA ALA A 55 -5.48 2.41 -8.80
C ALA A 55 -6.84 2.25 -8.09
N CYS A 56 -6.89 1.50 -6.99
CA CYS A 56 -8.15 1.09 -6.34
C CYS A 56 -8.45 1.81 -5.02
N GLY A 57 -7.50 2.55 -4.45
CA GLY A 57 -7.60 3.21 -3.14
C GLY A 57 -7.44 2.26 -1.95
N VAL A 58 -7.86 1.00 -2.10
CA VAL A 58 -7.74 -0.07 -1.11
C VAL A 58 -7.28 -1.38 -1.75
N MET A 59 -6.74 -2.29 -0.95
CA MET A 59 -6.28 -3.61 -1.41
C MET A 59 -6.48 -4.67 -0.34
N ASP A 60 -7.08 -5.81 -0.70
CA ASP A 60 -7.12 -6.98 0.17
C ASP A 60 -5.72 -7.64 0.24
N PRO A 61 -5.15 -7.89 1.43
CA PRO A 61 -3.84 -8.53 1.56
C PRO A 61 -3.76 -9.96 1.02
N GLY A 62 -4.89 -10.68 0.91
CA GLY A 62 -4.94 -12.02 0.32
C GLY A 62 -4.52 -12.05 -1.15
N LEU A 63 -4.69 -10.93 -1.87
CA LEU A 63 -4.24 -10.78 -3.26
C LEU A 63 -2.73 -10.98 -3.44
N LEU A 64 -1.93 -10.83 -2.38
CA LEU A 64 -0.48 -11.07 -2.41
C LEU A 64 -0.12 -12.53 -2.68
N TYR A 65 -1.09 -13.44 -2.56
CA TYR A 65 -1.00 -14.87 -2.84
C TYR A 65 -1.72 -15.27 -4.14
N GLU A 66 -2.14 -14.30 -4.95
CA GLU A 66 -2.84 -14.53 -6.21
C GLU A 66 -2.12 -13.87 -7.40
N PRO A 67 -2.39 -14.28 -8.64
CA PRO A 67 -1.93 -13.54 -9.81
C PRO A 67 -2.45 -12.09 -9.77
N PRO A 68 -1.63 -11.08 -10.12
CA PRO A 68 -0.31 -11.18 -10.74
C PRO A 68 0.87 -11.32 -9.75
N PHE A 69 0.66 -11.26 -8.44
CA PHE A 69 1.75 -11.30 -7.44
C PHE A 69 2.49 -12.64 -7.47
N THR A 70 1.76 -13.75 -7.63
CA THR A 70 2.38 -15.08 -7.75
C THR A 70 3.17 -15.30 -9.02
N ALA A 71 3.07 -14.40 -10.01
CA ALA A 71 3.94 -14.42 -11.18
C ALA A 71 5.36 -13.88 -10.87
N VAL A 72 5.52 -13.12 -9.79
CA VAL A 72 6.84 -12.69 -9.30
C VAL A 72 7.50 -13.80 -8.50
N HIS A 73 6.75 -14.45 -7.60
CA HIS A 73 7.20 -15.64 -6.87
C HIS A 73 6.01 -16.54 -6.55
N GLN A 74 6.14 -17.85 -6.73
CA GLN A 74 5.01 -18.80 -6.59
C GLN A 74 4.36 -18.76 -5.20
N ASP A 75 5.15 -18.54 -4.15
CA ASP A 75 4.69 -18.44 -2.76
C ASP A 75 4.25 -17.01 -2.36
N GLY A 76 4.09 -16.11 -3.34
CA GLY A 76 3.67 -14.73 -3.12
C GLY A 76 4.67 -13.93 -2.27
N ILE A 77 4.15 -13.22 -1.27
CA ILE A 77 4.96 -12.39 -0.37
C ILE A 77 5.94 -13.21 0.47
N ASP A 78 5.53 -14.40 0.94
CA ASP A 78 6.33 -15.24 1.84
C ASP A 78 7.54 -15.88 1.13
N GLY A 79 7.51 -15.94 -0.19
CA GLY A 79 8.66 -16.37 -0.97
C GLY A 79 9.69 -15.28 -1.25
N LEU A 80 9.34 -14.01 -0.99
CA LEU A 80 10.18 -12.85 -1.27
C LEU A 80 10.65 -12.14 -0.01
N PHE A 81 9.90 -12.20 1.08
CA PHE A 81 10.18 -11.47 2.31
C PHE A 81 10.23 -12.43 3.50
N ASN A 82 11.03 -12.10 4.52
CA ASN A 82 10.97 -12.81 5.79
C ASN A 82 9.65 -12.46 6.52
N ASP A 83 9.25 -13.29 7.49
CA ASP A 83 8.00 -13.11 8.25
C ASP A 83 7.82 -11.68 8.78
N GLY A 84 8.88 -11.08 9.35
CA GLY A 84 8.81 -9.74 9.92
C GLY A 84 8.57 -8.64 8.88
N ASP A 85 9.19 -8.76 7.71
CA ASP A 85 8.97 -7.84 6.60
C ASP A 85 7.61 -8.09 5.93
N ALA A 86 7.18 -9.35 5.81
CA ALA A 86 5.86 -9.71 5.28
C ALA A 86 4.74 -9.14 6.16
N ASP A 87 4.81 -9.34 7.48
CA ASP A 87 3.87 -8.75 8.45
C ASP A 87 3.87 -7.22 8.38
N ALA A 88 5.04 -6.59 8.25
CA ALA A 88 5.14 -5.14 8.14
C ALA A 88 4.47 -4.62 6.86
N ILE A 89 4.68 -5.28 5.71
CA ILE A 89 4.03 -4.92 4.44
C ILE A 89 2.52 -5.07 4.54
N ILE A 90 2.03 -6.20 5.07
CA ILE A 90 0.60 -6.44 5.28
C ILE A 90 0.00 -5.40 6.24
N GLY A 91 0.72 -5.07 7.31
CA GLY A 91 0.36 -4.02 8.27
C GLY A 91 0.20 -2.66 7.59
N THR A 92 1.15 -2.27 6.73
CA THR A 92 1.06 -1.02 5.96
C THR A 92 -0.17 -1.01 5.04
N ILE A 93 -0.48 -2.12 4.35
CA ILE A 93 -1.69 -2.22 3.53
C ILE A 93 -2.96 -2.02 4.37
N ARG A 94 -3.03 -2.66 5.54
CA ARG A 94 -4.17 -2.52 6.46
C ARG A 94 -4.33 -1.09 6.96
N GLU A 95 -3.24 -0.45 7.38
CA GLU A 95 -3.26 0.95 7.82
C GLU A 95 -3.78 1.89 6.72
N ILE A 96 -3.32 1.67 5.48
CA ILE A 96 -3.80 2.44 4.33
C ILE A 96 -5.29 2.23 4.09
N ASN A 97 -5.77 0.98 4.16
CA ASN A 97 -7.18 0.65 4.00
C ASN A 97 -8.04 1.30 5.10
N GLU A 98 -7.58 1.29 6.35
CA GLU A 98 -8.28 1.92 7.48
C GLU A 98 -8.36 3.44 7.34
N ARG A 99 -7.31 4.08 6.80
CA ARG A 99 -7.32 5.52 6.51
C ARG A 99 -8.17 5.89 5.29
N ALA A 100 -8.50 4.91 4.44
CA ALA A 100 -9.32 5.09 3.26
C ALA A 100 -10.82 4.84 3.51
N ALA A 101 -11.18 4.12 4.58
CA ALA A 101 -12.54 3.85 5.04
C ALA A 101 -13.13 5.01 5.86
#